data_AF-A0A318EI77-F1
#
_entry.id   AF-A0A318EI77-F1
#
_cell.length_a   1.000
_cell.length_b   1.000
_cell.length_c   1.000
_cell.angle_alpha   90.00
_cell.angle_beta   90.00
_cell.angle_gamma   90.00
#
_symmetry.space_group_name_H-M   'P 1'
#
loop_
_entity.id
_entity.type
_entity.pdbx_description
1 polymer ?
#
loop_
_entity_poly.entity_id
_entity_poly.type
_entity_poly.pdbx_seq_one_letter_code
_entity_poly.pdbx_strand_id
1 'polypeptide(L)'
;MPQSPNTQSPRVVTADVSASEGRVHSQLRVFVDMDGVLCDIAAAYMDAARTHPDVVFPQSIPGLFASLRPMSGAVEAVTQLRSDPRFDVWILSAPSTRNPACYSEKRVWVEKMFDYPLAKRLILCSDKSLLRGDVLIDDNVSGKGQDRFEGELVHFGSARFPTWDSVLEYLHLRSESGASGAARPDSGVAAIGTLLSRASGAGPRGLHTEGARATRTLSKWKDLQEAHPESLTGEAYAAMLRGETVNPWGPETTGAKHLGAAWRVHSVAALPDYCLRVVFIDGVTGVVRMSRLIQSDRAGVFAGLRDPARFADVRVELGAVSWPGGIDLAPDAMHDAIASSGEWVP
;
A
#
# COMPACT_ATOMS: atom_id res chain seq x y z
N MET A 1 39.42 -35.13 41.60
CA MET A 1 38.63 -34.90 42.83
C MET A 1 39.55 -34.22 43.82
N PRO A 2 39.21 -33.07 44.45
CA PRO A 2 37.89 -32.46 44.73
C PRO A 2 37.60 -31.22 43.84
N GLN A 3 36.39 -30.97 43.33
CA GLN A 3 35.11 -30.48 43.91
C GLN A 3 35.12 -28.99 44.30
N SER A 4 34.42 -28.20 43.47
CA SER A 4 34.27 -26.73 43.46
C SER A 4 33.43 -26.18 44.61
N PRO A 5 33.60 -24.89 45.00
CA PRO A 5 32.69 -24.24 45.92
C PRO A 5 31.44 -23.67 45.20
N ASN A 6 30.34 -23.85 45.90
CA ASN A 6 28.95 -23.55 45.60
C ASN A 6 28.64 -22.06 45.88
N THR A 7 28.12 -21.32 44.90
CA THR A 7 27.57 -19.97 45.10
C THR A 7 26.07 -20.00 44.87
N GLN A 8 25.30 -19.91 45.96
CA GLN A 8 23.86 -19.73 45.97
C GLN A 8 23.50 -18.30 45.54
N SER A 9 22.68 -18.17 44.49
CA SER A 9 21.96 -16.93 44.17
C SER A 9 20.80 -16.71 45.16
N PRO A 10 20.51 -15.46 45.56
CA PRO A 10 19.41 -15.18 46.48
C PRO A 10 18.05 -15.29 45.78
N ARG A 11 17.11 -15.95 46.46
CA ARG A 11 15.67 -15.96 46.15
C ARG A 11 15.08 -14.59 46.46
N VAL A 12 14.31 -14.03 45.53
CA VAL A 12 13.33 -12.98 45.81
C VAL A 12 11.94 -13.58 45.66
N VAL A 13 11.16 -13.49 46.74
CA VAL A 13 9.79 -14.01 46.88
C VAL A 13 8.81 -12.88 46.61
N THR A 14 8.01 -13.10 45.56
CA THR A 14 6.61 -12.69 45.27
C THR A 14 6.10 -11.29 45.63
N ALA A 15 5.49 -10.64 44.64
CA ALA A 15 4.21 -9.95 44.83
C ALA A 15 3.25 -10.40 43.72
N ASP A 16 2.27 -11.20 44.13
CA ASP A 16 1.11 -11.58 43.35
C ASP A 16 0.18 -10.36 43.30
N VAL A 17 -0.03 -9.79 42.11
CA VAL A 17 -1.02 -8.74 41.89
C VAL A 17 -1.95 -9.26 40.82
N SER A 18 -3.10 -9.72 41.29
CA SER A 18 -4.29 -10.01 40.49
C SER A 18 -4.69 -8.77 39.68
N ALA A 19 -4.19 -8.67 38.45
CA ALA A 19 -4.77 -7.81 37.44
C ALA A 19 -5.91 -8.58 36.79
N SER A 20 -7.12 -8.07 36.94
CA SER A 20 -8.29 -8.50 36.18
C SER A 20 -7.92 -8.63 34.70
N GLU A 21 -8.00 -9.84 34.14
CA GLU A 21 -7.89 -10.09 32.71
C GLU A 21 -9.06 -9.38 32.02
N GLY A 22 -8.84 -8.12 31.66
CA GLY A 22 -9.69 -7.40 30.71
C GLY A 22 -9.67 -8.20 29.41
N ARG A 23 -10.83 -8.72 29.01
CA ARG A 23 -11.03 -9.45 27.76
C ARG A 23 -10.35 -8.67 26.63
N VAL A 24 -9.22 -9.16 26.13
CA VAL A 24 -8.61 -8.65 24.91
C VAL A 24 -9.60 -8.96 23.80
N HIS A 25 -10.40 -7.97 23.41
CA HIS A 25 -11.19 -8.07 22.19
C HIS A 25 -10.17 -8.17 21.04
N SER A 26 -10.05 -9.35 20.44
CA SER A 26 -9.23 -9.54 19.25
C SER A 26 -9.76 -8.61 18.16
N GLN A 27 -8.92 -7.71 17.66
CA GLN A 27 -9.27 -6.80 16.56
C GLN A 27 -9.75 -7.63 15.36
N LEU A 28 -10.77 -7.15 14.65
CA LEU A 28 -11.17 -7.72 13.37
C LEU A 28 -10.11 -7.38 12.32
N ARG A 29 -9.46 -8.40 11.76
CA ARG A 29 -8.52 -8.21 10.65
C ARG A 29 -9.28 -8.03 9.35
N VAL A 30 -9.19 -6.82 8.81
CA VAL A 30 -9.89 -6.42 7.58
C VAL A 30 -8.87 -6.17 6.48
N PHE A 31 -8.94 -6.98 5.42
CA PHE A 31 -8.23 -6.74 4.18
C PHE A 31 -9.08 -5.91 3.21
N VAL A 32 -8.47 -4.90 2.62
CA VAL A 32 -9.12 -4.00 1.67
C VAL A 32 -8.41 -4.09 0.33
N ASP A 33 -9.11 -4.45 -0.73
CA ASP A 33 -8.56 -4.41 -2.08
C ASP A 33 -8.30 -2.97 -2.56
N MET A 34 -7.43 -2.80 -3.55
CA MET A 34 -7.18 -1.50 -4.15
C MET A 34 -8.08 -1.23 -5.37
N ASP A 35 -7.95 -2.03 -6.42
CA ASP A 35 -8.41 -1.66 -7.76
C ASP A 35 -9.92 -1.89 -7.87
N GLY A 36 -10.71 -0.82 -7.90
CA GLY A 36 -12.18 -0.89 -7.88
C GLY A 36 -12.80 -0.75 -6.49
N VAL A 37 -11.98 -0.70 -5.43
CA VAL A 37 -12.43 -0.54 -4.03
C VAL A 37 -11.86 0.74 -3.40
N LEU A 38 -10.54 0.92 -3.44
CA LEU A 38 -9.87 2.15 -3.01
C LEU A 38 -9.61 3.12 -4.15
N CYS A 39 -9.34 2.61 -5.35
CA CYS A 39 -8.99 3.43 -6.51
C CYS A 39 -9.80 3.07 -7.76
N ASP A 40 -10.13 4.07 -8.56
CA ASP A 40 -10.98 3.95 -9.75
C ASP A 40 -10.16 3.53 -10.97
N ILE A 41 -9.82 2.24 -11.02
CA ILE A 41 -9.08 1.63 -12.13
C ILE A 41 -9.90 1.66 -13.43
N ALA A 42 -11.23 1.56 -13.33
CA ALA A 42 -12.14 1.55 -14.47
C ALA A 42 -12.06 2.87 -15.25
N ALA A 43 -12.12 4.00 -14.53
CA ALA A 43 -12.02 5.31 -15.15
C ALA A 43 -10.63 5.56 -15.74
N ALA A 44 -9.56 5.11 -15.09
CA ALA A 44 -8.20 5.19 -15.63
C ALA A 44 -8.05 4.43 -16.96
N TYR A 45 -8.64 3.23 -17.06
CA TYR A 45 -8.65 2.46 -18.31
C TYR A 45 -9.46 3.14 -19.41
N MET A 46 -10.62 3.72 -19.09
CA MET A 46 -11.41 4.48 -20.06
C MET A 46 -10.68 5.73 -20.56
N ASP A 47 -9.96 6.42 -19.67
CA ASP A 47 -9.13 7.56 -20.03
C ASP A 47 -7.96 7.15 -20.93
N ALA A 48 -7.25 6.09 -20.58
CA ALA A 48 -6.17 5.54 -21.39
C ALA A 48 -6.64 5.06 -22.77
N ALA A 49 -7.80 4.40 -22.87
CA ALA A 49 -8.36 4.00 -24.16
C ALA A 49 -8.68 5.19 -25.08
N ARG A 50 -8.94 6.37 -24.49
CA ARG A 50 -9.21 7.61 -25.23
C ARG A 50 -7.93 8.36 -25.61
N THR A 51 -6.94 8.42 -24.71
CA THR A 51 -5.70 9.20 -24.91
C THR A 51 -4.55 8.41 -25.51
N HIS A 52 -4.57 7.08 -25.37
CA HIS A 52 -3.57 6.14 -25.86
C HIS A 52 -4.24 4.93 -26.56
N PRO A 53 -5.03 5.16 -27.63
CA PRO A 53 -5.81 4.10 -28.28
C PRO A 53 -4.96 2.94 -28.84
N ASP A 54 -3.68 3.20 -29.14
CA ASP A 54 -2.74 2.19 -29.66
C ASP A 54 -2.15 1.29 -28.56
N VAL A 55 -2.34 1.63 -27.27
CA VAL A 55 -1.84 0.85 -26.14
C VAL A 55 -2.87 -0.22 -25.76
N VAL A 56 -2.60 -1.45 -26.21
CA VAL A 56 -3.48 -2.62 -25.96
C VAL A 56 -3.64 -2.93 -24.46
N PHE A 57 -2.60 -2.66 -23.67
CA PHE A 57 -2.58 -2.92 -22.23
C PHE A 57 -2.39 -1.62 -21.45
N PRO A 58 -3.46 -0.86 -21.15
CA PRO A 58 -3.35 0.39 -20.39
C PRO A 58 -2.53 0.29 -19.10
N GLN A 59 -2.56 -0.86 -18.43
CA GLN A 59 -1.76 -1.13 -17.24
C GLN A 59 -0.24 -1.10 -17.46
N SER A 60 0.25 -1.11 -18.69
CA SER A 60 1.69 -0.96 -18.96
C SER A 60 2.12 0.50 -19.10
N ILE A 61 1.18 1.45 -19.10
CA ILE A 61 1.49 2.89 -19.16
C ILE A 61 2.20 3.26 -17.85
N PRO A 62 3.45 3.76 -17.90
CA PRO A 62 4.17 4.18 -16.70
C PRO A 62 3.40 5.23 -15.92
N GLY A 63 3.30 5.06 -14.60
CA GLY A 63 2.59 5.98 -13.71
C GLY A 63 1.07 5.77 -13.65
N LEU A 64 0.50 4.81 -14.38
CA LEU A 64 -0.94 4.55 -14.35
C LEU A 64 -1.42 4.26 -12.92
N PHE A 65 -0.78 3.33 -12.19
CA PHE A 65 -1.23 2.95 -10.86
C PHE A 65 -0.98 4.06 -9.84
N ALA A 66 0.11 4.80 -9.98
CA ALA A 66 0.44 5.92 -9.10
C ALA A 66 -0.51 7.13 -9.25
N SER A 67 -1.22 7.22 -10.38
CA SER A 67 -2.10 8.35 -10.73
C SER A 67 -3.60 8.04 -10.63
N LEU A 68 -3.99 6.85 -10.17
CA LEU A 68 -5.39 6.48 -10.03
C LEU A 68 -6.14 7.44 -9.11
N ARG A 69 -7.38 7.79 -9.47
CA ARG A 69 -8.27 8.57 -8.61
C ARG A 69 -8.79 7.69 -7.46
N PRO A 70 -8.95 8.22 -6.24
CA PRO A 70 -9.59 7.47 -5.17
C PRO A 70 -11.07 7.20 -5.50
N MET A 71 -11.58 6.04 -5.08
CA MET A 71 -13.00 5.73 -5.10
C MET A 71 -13.75 6.62 -4.11
N SER A 72 -14.99 6.99 -4.43
CA SER A 72 -15.81 7.86 -3.58
C SER A 72 -15.98 7.26 -2.17
N GLY A 73 -15.63 8.05 -1.14
CA GLY A 73 -15.69 7.67 0.28
C GLY A 73 -14.58 6.74 0.77
N ALA A 74 -13.67 6.29 -0.10
CA ALA A 74 -12.64 5.31 0.26
C ALA A 74 -11.63 5.85 1.27
N VAL A 75 -11.17 7.09 1.08
CA VAL A 75 -10.14 7.70 1.94
C VAL A 75 -10.70 7.92 3.35
N GLU A 76 -11.92 8.45 3.43
CA GLU A 76 -12.63 8.69 4.68
C GLU A 76 -12.93 7.38 5.40
N ALA A 77 -13.42 6.36 4.69
CA ALA A 77 -13.79 5.07 5.29
C ALA A 77 -12.58 4.33 5.88
N VAL A 78 -11.48 4.25 5.13
CA VAL A 78 -10.24 3.62 5.65
C VAL A 78 -9.68 4.41 6.83
N THR A 79 -9.77 5.75 6.80
CA THR A 79 -9.34 6.60 7.94
C THR A 79 -10.19 6.31 9.19
N GLN A 80 -11.51 6.16 9.04
CA GLN A 80 -12.40 5.78 10.14
C GLN A 80 -12.07 4.41 10.70
N LEU A 81 -11.95 3.39 9.84
CA LEU A 81 -11.60 2.02 10.27
C LEU A 81 -10.25 1.97 11.00
N ARG A 82 -9.24 2.71 10.52
CA ARG A 82 -7.92 2.77 11.16
C ARG A 82 -7.91 3.51 12.50
N SER A 83 -8.85 4.43 12.71
CA SER A 83 -8.96 5.20 13.95
C SER A 83 -9.72 4.43 15.04
N ASP A 84 -10.46 3.39 14.66
CA ASP A 84 -11.21 2.55 15.59
C ASP A 84 -10.36 1.33 16.01
N PRO A 85 -10.07 1.17 17.33
CA PRO A 85 -9.21 0.10 17.83
C PRO A 85 -9.79 -1.31 17.62
N ARG A 86 -11.06 -1.44 17.20
CA ARG A 86 -11.69 -2.73 16.87
C ARG A 86 -11.20 -3.31 15.56
N PHE A 87 -10.55 -2.55 14.68
CA PHE A 87 -10.13 -3.03 13.35
C PHE A 87 -8.60 -3.04 13.18
N ASP A 88 -8.08 -4.15 12.67
CA ASP A 88 -6.71 -4.28 12.17
C ASP A 88 -6.76 -4.23 10.64
N VAL A 89 -6.60 -3.02 10.08
CA VAL A 89 -6.77 -2.75 8.64
C VAL A 89 -5.47 -2.99 7.88
N TRP A 90 -5.57 -3.72 6.77
CA TRP A 90 -4.51 -4.03 5.82
C TRP A 90 -5.00 -3.81 4.40
N ILE A 91 -4.11 -3.41 3.49
CA ILE A 91 -4.41 -3.36 2.06
C ILE A 91 -3.93 -4.67 1.43
N LEU A 92 -4.78 -5.34 0.65
CA LEU A 92 -4.47 -6.59 -0.02
C LEU A 92 -4.85 -6.52 -1.49
N SER A 93 -3.86 -6.31 -2.36
CA SER A 93 -4.07 -6.14 -3.79
C SER A 93 -3.32 -7.20 -4.59
N ALA A 94 -3.91 -7.64 -5.70
CA ALA A 94 -3.21 -8.46 -6.67
C ALA A 94 -2.33 -7.57 -7.57
N PRO A 95 -1.03 -7.89 -7.76
CA PRO A 95 -0.19 -7.12 -8.67
C PRO A 95 -0.47 -7.49 -10.13
N SER A 96 -0.25 -6.55 -11.05
CA SER A 96 -0.05 -6.88 -12.46
C SER A 96 1.35 -7.49 -12.62
N THR A 97 1.45 -8.82 -12.54
CA THR A 97 2.74 -9.53 -12.41
C THR A 97 3.70 -9.35 -13.59
N ARG A 98 3.20 -8.93 -14.75
CA ARG A 98 4.00 -8.62 -15.94
C ARG A 98 4.45 -7.17 -16.02
N ASN A 99 3.93 -6.30 -15.16
CA ASN A 99 4.37 -4.92 -15.03
C ASN A 99 5.10 -4.74 -13.68
N PRO A 100 6.44 -4.80 -13.64
CA PRO A 100 7.18 -4.59 -12.40
C PRO A 100 6.96 -3.21 -11.76
N ALA A 101 6.67 -2.17 -12.54
CA ALA A 101 6.38 -0.85 -12.00
C ALA A 101 5.09 -0.84 -11.16
N CYS A 102 4.12 -1.71 -11.47
CA CYS A 102 2.87 -1.84 -10.72
C CYS A 102 3.09 -2.03 -9.21
N TYR A 103 4.12 -2.78 -8.83
CA TYR A 103 4.45 -3.04 -7.42
C TYR A 103 4.80 -1.75 -6.68
N SER A 104 5.78 -1.01 -7.21
CA SER A 104 6.23 0.26 -6.64
C SER A 104 5.15 1.33 -6.69
N GLU A 105 4.44 1.42 -7.81
CA GLU A 105 3.40 2.44 -8.01
C GLU A 105 2.20 2.24 -7.06
N LYS A 106 1.77 1.00 -6.80
CA LYS A 106 0.71 0.73 -5.81
C LYS A 106 1.14 1.14 -4.40
N ARG A 107 2.38 0.83 -3.99
CA ARG A 107 2.94 1.30 -2.70
C ARG A 107 2.95 2.83 -2.63
N VAL A 108 3.40 3.48 -3.70
CA VAL A 108 3.46 4.94 -3.82
C VAL A 108 2.06 5.55 -3.72
N TRP A 109 1.07 4.96 -4.37
CA TRP A 109 -0.33 5.41 -4.32
C TRP A 109 -0.91 5.33 -2.90
N VAL A 110 -0.69 4.23 -2.19
CA VAL A 110 -1.17 4.07 -0.80
C VAL A 110 -0.59 5.17 0.08
N GLU A 111 0.70 5.42 -0.03
CA GLU A 111 1.35 6.47 0.75
C GLU A 111 0.82 7.87 0.39
N LYS A 112 0.48 8.10 -0.89
CA LYS A 112 -0.07 9.37 -1.37
C LYS A 112 -1.44 9.69 -0.82
N MET A 113 -2.33 8.71 -0.86
CA MET A 113 -3.72 8.91 -0.45
C MET A 113 -3.88 8.86 1.06
N PHE A 114 -3.02 8.10 1.73
CA PHE A 114 -3.06 7.87 3.16
C PHE A 114 -1.76 8.37 3.79
N ASP A 115 -0.89 7.44 4.17
CA ASP A 115 0.37 7.69 4.85
C ASP A 115 1.32 6.48 4.72
N TYR A 116 2.57 6.67 5.13
CA TYR A 116 3.58 5.61 5.09
C TYR A 116 3.31 4.44 6.06
N PRO A 117 2.80 4.65 7.29
CA PRO A 117 2.36 3.55 8.15
C PRO A 117 1.39 2.58 7.49
N LEU A 118 0.41 3.06 6.71
CA LEU A 118 -0.48 2.19 5.96
C LEU A 118 0.22 1.53 4.77
N ALA A 119 1.18 2.21 4.12
CA ALA A 119 2.00 1.60 3.09
C ALA A 119 2.81 0.39 3.60
N LYS A 120 3.22 0.37 4.88
CA LYS A 120 3.82 -0.81 5.53
C LYS A 120 2.84 -1.98 5.72
N ARG A 121 1.53 -1.73 5.59
CA ARG A 121 0.45 -2.71 5.68
C ARG A 121 -0.15 -3.04 4.31
N LEU A 122 0.54 -2.69 3.22
CA LEU A 122 0.22 -3.16 1.88
C LEU A 122 0.80 -4.56 1.66
N ILE A 123 -0.05 -5.48 1.25
CA ILE A 123 0.30 -6.83 0.80
C ILE A 123 -0.04 -6.93 -0.68
N LEU A 124 0.97 -7.23 -1.49
CA LEU A 124 0.79 -7.58 -2.90
C LEU A 124 0.80 -9.10 -3.05
N CYS A 125 -0.34 -9.68 -3.36
CA CYS A 125 -0.50 -11.13 -3.44
C CYS A 125 -1.42 -11.54 -4.60
N SER A 126 -0.92 -12.42 -5.47
CA SER A 126 -1.69 -12.93 -6.62
C SER A 126 -2.77 -13.95 -6.22
N ASP A 127 -2.65 -14.58 -5.06
CA ASP A 127 -3.66 -15.49 -4.49
C ASP A 127 -4.01 -15.07 -3.06
N LYS A 128 -5.11 -14.31 -2.94
CA LYS A 128 -5.61 -13.77 -1.67
C LYS A 128 -6.07 -14.85 -0.69
N SER A 129 -6.32 -16.09 -1.16
CA SER A 129 -6.72 -17.20 -0.27
C SER A 129 -5.61 -17.62 0.70
N LEU A 130 -4.36 -17.25 0.42
CA LEU A 130 -3.22 -17.55 1.29
C LEU A 130 -3.18 -16.71 2.57
N LEU A 131 -3.96 -15.63 2.64
CA LEU A 131 -3.94 -14.68 3.73
C LEU A 131 -5.03 -15.03 4.76
N ARG A 132 -4.68 -14.89 6.04
CA ARG A 132 -5.60 -15.14 7.15
C ARG A 132 -6.13 -13.82 7.71
N GLY A 133 -7.44 -13.63 7.61
CA GLY A 133 -8.15 -12.46 8.16
C GLY A 133 -9.65 -12.74 8.30
N ASP A 134 -10.35 -11.83 8.97
CA ASP A 134 -11.78 -12.00 9.26
C ASP A 134 -12.67 -11.53 8.11
N VAL A 135 -12.24 -10.50 7.38
CA VAL A 135 -12.97 -9.88 6.28
C VAL A 135 -12.01 -9.53 5.13
N LEU A 136 -12.45 -9.76 3.90
CA LEU A 136 -11.87 -9.22 2.68
C LEU A 136 -12.93 -8.36 1.97
N ILE A 137 -12.63 -7.08 1.74
CA ILE A 137 -13.45 -6.15 0.95
C ILE A 137 -12.86 -6.10 -0.45
N ASP A 138 -13.60 -6.57 -1.46
CA ASP A 138 -13.11 -6.73 -2.84
C ASP A 138 -14.26 -6.51 -3.83
N ASP A 139 -14.00 -5.92 -4.99
CA ASP A 139 -15.00 -5.77 -6.06
C ASP A 139 -15.18 -7.07 -6.87
N ASN A 140 -14.26 -8.03 -6.73
CA ASN A 140 -14.33 -9.33 -7.40
C ASN A 140 -14.71 -10.44 -6.42
N VAL A 141 -15.47 -11.40 -6.92
CA VAL A 141 -15.88 -12.59 -6.16
C VAL A 141 -15.01 -13.83 -6.39
N SER A 142 -14.15 -13.80 -7.40
CA SER A 142 -13.32 -14.93 -7.80
C SER A 142 -12.14 -14.48 -8.66
N GLY A 143 -11.17 -15.38 -8.85
CA GLY A 143 -10.11 -15.25 -9.86
C GLY A 143 -8.73 -14.98 -9.27
N LYS A 144 -8.65 -14.24 -8.15
CA LYS A 144 -7.40 -13.97 -7.40
C LYS A 144 -7.47 -14.52 -5.97
N GLY A 145 -8.27 -15.57 -5.75
CA GLY A 145 -8.38 -16.26 -4.47
C GLY A 145 -9.46 -15.73 -3.53
N GLN A 146 -10.24 -14.73 -3.93
CA GLN A 146 -11.36 -14.21 -3.12
C GLN A 146 -12.40 -15.30 -2.81
N ASP A 147 -12.66 -16.19 -3.77
CA ASP A 147 -13.59 -17.30 -3.69
C ASP A 147 -13.17 -18.38 -2.67
N ARG A 148 -11.89 -18.39 -2.28
CA ARG A 148 -11.31 -19.34 -1.33
C ARG A 148 -10.75 -18.66 -0.09
N PHE A 149 -11.01 -17.37 0.09
CA PHE A 149 -10.58 -16.66 1.29
C PHE A 149 -11.30 -17.25 2.52
N GLU A 150 -10.54 -17.62 3.55
CA GLU A 150 -11.10 -18.30 4.74
C GLU A 150 -12.05 -17.41 5.54
N GLY A 151 -11.82 -16.09 5.52
CA GLY A 151 -12.69 -15.09 6.13
C GLY A 151 -13.92 -14.77 5.28
N GLU A 152 -14.68 -13.76 5.69
CA GLU A 152 -15.83 -13.32 4.91
C GLU A 152 -15.43 -12.40 3.76
N LEU A 153 -15.94 -12.67 2.56
CA LEU A 153 -15.87 -11.74 1.44
C LEU A 153 -17.03 -10.74 1.48
N VAL A 154 -16.70 -9.45 1.60
CA VAL A 154 -17.59 -8.31 1.38
C VAL A 154 -17.43 -7.86 -0.08
N HIS A 155 -18.37 -8.24 -0.94
CA HIS A 155 -18.38 -7.89 -2.36
C HIS A 155 -18.78 -6.42 -2.56
N PHE A 156 -17.78 -5.54 -2.68
CA PHE A 156 -17.95 -4.10 -2.83
C PHE A 156 -18.59 -3.77 -4.19
N GLY A 157 -19.49 -2.79 -4.22
CA GLY A 157 -20.28 -2.42 -5.41
C GLY A 157 -21.44 -3.38 -5.72
N SER A 158 -21.65 -4.41 -4.90
CA SER A 158 -22.81 -5.31 -5.02
C SER A 158 -24.11 -4.65 -4.52
N ALA A 159 -25.26 -5.29 -4.76
CA ALA A 159 -26.55 -4.80 -4.24
C ALA A 159 -26.59 -4.71 -2.71
N ARG A 160 -25.82 -5.55 -1.99
CA ARG A 160 -25.75 -5.54 -0.53
C ARG A 160 -24.76 -4.49 -0.01
N PHE A 161 -23.69 -4.22 -0.76
CA PHE A 161 -22.62 -3.31 -0.38
C PHE A 161 -22.30 -2.31 -1.50
N PRO A 162 -23.25 -1.45 -1.90
CA PRO A 162 -23.07 -0.59 -3.07
C PRO A 162 -22.03 0.52 -2.86
N THR A 163 -21.74 0.89 -1.61
CA THR A 163 -20.86 2.01 -1.24
C THR A 163 -20.09 1.73 0.04
N TRP A 164 -19.09 2.57 0.32
CA TRP A 164 -18.35 2.53 1.59
C TRP A 164 -19.24 2.72 2.82
N ASP A 165 -20.31 3.50 2.75
CA ASP A 165 -21.24 3.69 3.87
C ASP A 165 -21.87 2.37 4.31
N SER A 166 -22.36 1.57 3.36
CA SER A 166 -22.95 0.25 3.63
C SER A 166 -21.94 -0.76 4.19
N VAL A 167 -20.67 -0.63 3.81
CA VAL A 167 -19.57 -1.48 4.30
C VAL A 167 -19.19 -1.09 5.73
N LEU A 168 -19.08 0.22 6.02
CA LEU A 168 -18.80 0.73 7.35
C LEU A 168 -19.90 0.33 8.33
N GLU A 169 -21.17 0.54 7.98
CA GLU A 169 -22.31 0.14 8.82
C GLU A 169 -22.23 -1.35 9.19
N TYR A 170 -21.98 -2.20 8.20
CA TYR A 170 -21.83 -3.63 8.39
C TYR A 170 -20.67 -4.01 9.32
N LEU A 171 -19.49 -3.43 9.10
CA LEU A 171 -18.30 -3.73 9.90
C LEU A 171 -18.45 -3.30 11.36
N HIS A 172 -19.06 -2.15 11.62
CA HIS A 172 -19.34 -1.69 12.99
C HIS A 172 -20.28 -2.66 13.71
N LEU A 173 -21.42 -3.03 13.09
CA LEU A 173 -22.37 -3.99 13.65
C LEU A 173 -21.74 -5.37 13.92
N ARG A 174 -20.88 -5.84 13.00
CA ARG A 174 -20.15 -7.10 13.15
C ARG A 174 -19.18 -7.07 14.33
N SER A 175 -18.44 -5.97 14.49
CA SER A 175 -17.47 -5.81 15.58
C SER A 175 -18.14 -5.86 16.96
N GLU A 176 -19.36 -5.33 17.08
CA GLU A 176 -20.16 -5.33 18.31
C GLU A 176 -20.74 -6.71 18.63
N SER A 177 -21.17 -7.43 17.60
CA SER A 177 -21.74 -8.78 17.76
C SER A 177 -20.70 -9.80 18.23
N GLY A 178 -19.46 -9.71 17.73
CA GLY A 178 -18.34 -10.56 18.15
C GLY A 178 -17.87 -10.33 19.59
N ALA A 179 -18.06 -9.12 20.12
CA ALA A 179 -17.74 -8.78 21.51
C ALA A 179 -18.73 -9.40 22.52
N SER A 180 -19.94 -9.78 22.10
CA SER A 180 -20.99 -10.26 22.99
C SER A 180 -20.88 -11.74 23.40
N GLY A 181 -19.95 -12.53 22.83
CA GLY A 181 -19.75 -13.94 23.21
C GLY A 181 -20.88 -14.89 22.78
N ALA A 182 -21.84 -14.42 21.97
CA ALA A 182 -22.81 -15.29 21.32
C ALA A 182 -22.10 -16.15 20.25
N ALA A 183 -22.42 -17.45 20.22
CA ALA A 183 -21.89 -18.40 19.26
C ALA A 183 -22.00 -17.86 17.82
N ARG A 184 -20.95 -18.11 17.00
CA ARG A 184 -20.99 -17.87 15.56
C ARG A 184 -22.27 -18.51 15.02
N PRO A 185 -23.21 -17.73 14.44
CA PRO A 185 -24.30 -18.34 13.72
C PRO A 185 -23.67 -18.95 12.47
N ASP A 186 -23.55 -20.27 12.43
CA ASP A 186 -23.50 -21.00 11.16
C ASP A 186 -24.69 -20.47 10.35
N SER A 187 -24.39 -19.73 9.28
CA SER A 187 -25.29 -18.84 8.51
C SER A 187 -25.63 -17.47 9.15
N GLY A 188 -24.61 -16.63 9.40
CA GLY A 188 -24.77 -15.19 9.68
C GLY A 188 -25.44 -14.34 8.57
N VAL A 189 -25.97 -14.98 7.52
CA VAL A 189 -26.60 -14.34 6.36
C VAL A 189 -28.04 -13.88 6.64
N ALA A 190 -28.78 -14.57 7.53
CA ALA A 190 -30.22 -14.29 7.74
C ALA A 190 -30.50 -13.20 8.80
N ALA A 191 -29.74 -13.16 9.89
CA ALA A 191 -30.00 -12.26 11.01
C ALA A 191 -29.70 -10.79 10.66
N ILE A 192 -28.62 -10.53 9.91
CA ILE A 192 -28.20 -9.17 9.52
C ILE A 192 -29.06 -8.62 8.37
N GLY A 193 -29.50 -9.48 7.44
CA GLY A 193 -30.45 -9.07 6.38
C GLY A 193 -31.80 -8.58 6.92
N THR A 194 -32.21 -9.08 8.10
CA THR A 194 -33.46 -8.67 8.76
C THR A 194 -33.35 -7.29 9.44
N LEU A 195 -32.14 -6.87 9.84
CA LEU A 195 -31.88 -5.54 10.40
C LEU A 195 -31.79 -4.47 9.30
N LEU A 196 -31.11 -4.75 8.19
CA LEU A 196 -30.95 -3.81 7.06
C LEU A 196 -32.26 -3.59 6.28
N SER A 197 -33.11 -4.62 6.14
CA SER A 197 -34.41 -4.49 5.47
C SER A 197 -35.44 -3.61 6.21
N ARG A 198 -35.21 -3.30 7.49
CA ARG A 198 -36.05 -2.38 8.28
C ARG A 198 -35.70 -0.91 8.06
N ALA A 199 -34.55 -0.59 7.47
CA ALA A 199 -34.09 0.78 7.24
C ALA A 199 -34.40 1.34 5.84
N SER A 200 -34.75 0.50 4.86
CA SER A 200 -34.96 0.92 3.47
C SER A 200 -36.41 0.76 3.01
N GLY A 201 -37.28 1.64 3.51
CA GLY A 201 -38.64 1.81 3.01
C GLY A 201 -38.71 2.77 1.82
N ALA A 202 -38.16 2.40 0.65
CA ALA A 202 -38.47 3.04 -0.63
C ALA A 202 -37.99 2.16 -1.81
N GLY A 203 -38.92 1.62 -2.59
CA GLY A 203 -38.61 0.83 -3.79
C GLY A 203 -38.15 1.70 -4.96
N PRO A 204 -37.21 1.27 -5.82
CA PRO A 204 -36.79 2.05 -6.97
C PRO A 204 -37.61 1.72 -8.22
N ARG A 205 -38.20 2.75 -8.84
CA ARG A 205 -38.64 2.74 -10.24
C ARG A 205 -37.50 3.24 -11.12
N GLY A 206 -37.10 2.38 -12.06
CA GLY A 206 -36.70 2.74 -13.43
C GLY A 206 -35.49 3.64 -13.66
N LEU A 207 -34.30 3.04 -13.81
CA LEU A 207 -33.19 3.58 -14.60
C LEU A 207 -32.43 2.40 -15.26
N HIS A 208 -32.85 2.02 -16.47
CA HIS A 208 -32.06 1.19 -17.39
C HIS A 208 -31.92 2.03 -18.66
N THR A 209 -30.71 2.42 -19.09
CA THR A 209 -30.06 1.76 -20.23
C THR A 209 -28.55 2.05 -20.39
N GLU A 210 -27.90 2.88 -19.57
CA GLU A 210 -26.45 3.17 -19.74
C GLU A 210 -25.50 2.19 -19.02
N GLY A 211 -25.91 1.63 -17.87
CA GLY A 211 -25.07 0.70 -17.09
C GLY A 211 -24.73 -0.63 -17.80
N ALA A 212 -25.56 -1.06 -18.76
CA ALA A 212 -25.39 -2.32 -19.49
C ALA A 212 -24.26 -2.27 -20.55
N ARG A 213 -23.86 -1.07 -21.01
CA ARG A 213 -22.76 -0.89 -21.98
C ARG A 213 -21.40 -0.75 -21.27
N ALA A 214 -21.37 -0.12 -20.10
CA ALA A 214 -20.17 -0.03 -19.25
C ALA A 214 -19.76 -1.40 -18.68
N THR A 215 -20.72 -2.21 -18.22
CA THR A 215 -20.48 -3.56 -17.67
C THR A 215 -19.93 -4.57 -18.70
N ARG A 216 -20.40 -4.54 -19.96
CA ARG A 216 -19.81 -5.38 -21.03
C ARG A 216 -18.39 -4.97 -21.40
N THR A 217 -18.10 -3.68 -21.38
CA THR A 217 -16.77 -3.14 -21.65
C THR A 217 -15.82 -3.57 -20.54
N LEU A 218 -16.20 -3.40 -19.26
CA LEU A 218 -15.40 -3.82 -18.09
C LEU A 218 -15.13 -5.33 -18.04
N SER A 219 -16.13 -6.18 -18.34
CA SER A 219 -15.93 -7.64 -18.39
C SER A 219 -14.88 -8.04 -19.44
N LYS A 220 -14.93 -7.43 -20.63
CA LYS A 220 -13.98 -7.71 -21.72
C LYS A 220 -12.56 -7.23 -21.42
N TRP A 221 -12.39 -6.19 -20.58
CA TRP A 221 -11.09 -5.69 -20.14
C TRP A 221 -10.50 -6.48 -18.97
N LYS A 222 -11.35 -7.00 -18.06
CA LYS A 222 -10.91 -7.93 -17.00
C LYS A 222 -10.31 -9.20 -17.61
N ASP A 223 -10.87 -9.71 -18.70
CA ASP A 223 -10.29 -10.82 -19.47
C ASP A 223 -8.94 -10.48 -20.14
N LEU A 224 -8.70 -9.21 -20.51
CA LEU A 224 -7.46 -8.75 -21.13
C LEU A 224 -6.29 -8.60 -20.14
N GLN A 225 -6.54 -8.51 -18.83
CA GLN A 225 -5.47 -8.64 -17.82
C GLN A 225 -4.85 -10.06 -17.81
N GLU A 226 -5.59 -11.07 -18.29
CA GLU A 226 -5.18 -12.48 -18.29
C GLU A 226 -4.73 -12.98 -19.67
N ALA A 227 -5.02 -12.24 -20.73
CA ALA A 227 -4.61 -12.60 -22.09
C ALA A 227 -3.08 -12.61 -22.27
N HIS A 228 -2.56 -13.69 -22.84
CA HIS A 228 -1.15 -13.95 -23.13
C HIS A 228 -0.65 -13.13 -24.35
N PRO A 229 0.46 -12.39 -24.25
CA PRO A 229 1.29 -12.12 -25.42
C PRO A 229 2.72 -12.60 -25.17
N GLU A 230 3.20 -13.50 -26.02
CA GLU A 230 4.62 -13.85 -26.15
C GLU A 230 5.46 -12.70 -26.78
N SER A 231 5.10 -11.44 -26.54
CA SER A 231 5.70 -10.30 -27.26
C SER A 231 5.68 -8.97 -26.52
N LEU A 232 6.08 -8.95 -25.25
CA LEU A 232 6.68 -7.73 -24.71
C LEU A 232 8.12 -7.67 -25.25
N THR A 233 8.30 -6.98 -26.38
CA THR A 233 9.64 -6.71 -26.93
C THR A 233 10.42 -5.83 -25.94
N GLY A 234 11.71 -6.11 -25.80
CA GLY A 234 12.59 -5.51 -24.78
C GLY A 234 12.70 -3.97 -24.79
N GLU A 235 12.17 -3.30 -25.81
CA GLU A 235 12.22 -1.84 -25.97
C GLU A 235 11.26 -1.09 -25.03
N ALA A 236 10.08 -1.65 -24.74
CA ALA A 236 9.13 -1.08 -23.78
C ALA A 236 9.63 -1.24 -22.33
N TYR A 237 10.27 -2.37 -22.02
CA TYR A 237 10.94 -2.60 -20.74
C TYR A 237 12.16 -1.67 -20.56
N ALA A 238 12.94 -1.48 -21.64
CA ALA A 238 14.05 -0.54 -21.64
C ALA A 238 13.59 0.93 -21.51
N ALA A 239 12.40 1.30 -22.01
CA ALA A 239 11.81 2.64 -21.82
C ALA A 239 11.42 2.92 -20.36
N MET A 240 10.84 1.93 -19.69
CA MET A 240 10.49 2.00 -18.26
C MET A 240 11.73 2.21 -17.37
N LEU A 241 12.87 1.59 -17.72
CA LEU A 241 14.14 1.73 -17.01
C LEU A 241 14.92 3.02 -17.35
N ARG A 242 14.50 3.78 -18.37
CA ARG A 242 15.16 5.03 -18.76
C ARG A 242 14.83 6.23 -17.87
N GLY A 243 14.00 6.04 -16.84
CA GLY A 243 13.92 6.97 -15.71
C GLY A 243 13.57 8.41 -16.11
N GLU A 244 12.70 8.60 -17.11
CA GLU A 244 12.14 9.92 -17.36
C GLU A 244 11.27 10.28 -16.16
N THR A 245 11.73 11.28 -15.41
CA THR A 245 11.16 11.71 -14.13
C THR A 245 9.75 12.26 -14.34
N VAL A 246 8.74 11.41 -14.29
CA VAL A 246 7.37 11.84 -14.06
C VAL A 246 7.24 12.00 -12.56
N ASN A 247 7.12 13.24 -12.07
CA ASN A 247 6.73 13.48 -10.69
C ASN A 247 5.31 12.90 -10.47
N PRO A 248 5.13 11.77 -9.77
CA PRO A 248 3.82 11.15 -9.64
C PRO A 248 2.87 11.93 -8.70
N TRP A 249 3.36 13.03 -8.11
CA TRP A 249 2.66 13.86 -7.13
C TRP A 249 1.94 15.06 -7.74
N GLY A 250 2.18 15.38 -9.03
CA GLY A 250 1.62 16.59 -9.67
C GLY A 250 2.10 17.90 -9.00
N PRO A 251 1.66 19.07 -9.49
CA PRO A 251 1.87 20.33 -8.76
C PRO A 251 1.08 20.29 -7.43
N GLU A 252 1.69 20.81 -6.37
CA GLU A 252 1.18 20.79 -5.00
C GLU A 252 -0.30 21.18 -4.91
N THR A 253 -1.15 20.23 -4.49
CA THR A 253 -2.50 20.55 -4.03
C THR A 253 -2.42 21.22 -2.67
N THR A 254 -2.51 22.54 -2.65
CA THR A 254 -2.72 23.36 -1.46
C THR A 254 -4.01 22.92 -0.74
N GLY A 255 -3.92 22.38 0.47
CA GLY A 255 -5.10 22.30 1.35
C GLY A 255 -5.10 21.22 2.43
N ALA A 256 -4.35 20.13 2.29
CA ALA A 256 -4.23 19.12 3.34
C ALA A 256 -2.77 19.00 3.77
N LYS A 257 -2.48 19.17 5.07
CA LYS A 257 -1.19 18.79 5.66
C LYS A 257 -1.09 17.26 5.64
N HIS A 258 -0.86 16.70 4.45
CA HIS A 258 -0.39 15.33 4.34
C HIS A 258 1.01 15.32 4.95
N LEU A 259 1.14 14.69 6.12
CA LEU A 259 2.43 14.19 6.59
C LEU A 259 2.84 13.03 5.68
N GLY A 260 3.10 13.31 4.40
CA GLY A 260 3.82 12.38 3.54
C GLY A 260 5.12 11.99 4.25
N ALA A 261 5.66 10.80 3.97
CA ALA A 261 6.84 10.29 4.68
C ALA A 261 7.91 11.38 4.86
N ALA A 262 8.06 11.87 6.09
CA ALA A 262 8.90 13.02 6.42
C ALA A 262 10.36 12.82 5.95
N TRP A 263 10.82 11.57 6.02
CA TRP A 263 12.13 11.10 5.59
C TRP A 263 12.34 11.05 4.07
N ARG A 264 11.36 11.43 3.24
CA ARG A 264 11.56 11.50 1.79
C ARG A 264 12.47 12.66 1.43
N VAL A 265 13.38 12.39 0.51
CA VAL A 265 14.31 13.37 -0.02
C VAL A 265 13.54 14.32 -0.94
N HIS A 266 13.60 15.61 -0.62
CA HIS A 266 13.08 16.70 -1.45
C HIS A 266 14.11 17.14 -2.49
N SER A 267 15.37 17.32 -2.08
CA SER A 267 16.46 17.66 -3.00
C SER A 267 17.79 17.05 -2.58
N VAL A 268 18.66 16.83 -3.57
CA VAL A 268 20.03 16.37 -3.40
C VAL A 268 20.97 17.17 -4.30
N ALA A 269 22.16 17.50 -3.80
CA ALA A 269 23.22 18.11 -4.58
C ALA A 269 24.55 17.42 -4.29
N ALA A 270 25.28 17.04 -5.34
CA ALA A 270 26.64 16.54 -5.21
C ALA A 270 27.59 17.69 -4.81
N LEU A 271 28.45 17.40 -3.83
CA LEU A 271 29.51 18.26 -3.33
C LEU A 271 30.87 17.59 -3.58
N PRO A 272 32.00 18.35 -3.46
CA PRO A 272 33.33 17.77 -3.50
C PRO A 272 33.54 16.64 -2.48
N ASP A 273 34.60 15.84 -2.68
CA ASP A 273 35.02 14.75 -1.80
C ASP A 273 33.93 13.68 -1.55
N TYR A 274 33.14 13.39 -2.59
CA TYR A 274 32.03 12.43 -2.54
C TYR A 274 31.03 12.72 -1.42
N CYS A 275 30.72 14.00 -1.22
CA CYS A 275 29.70 14.44 -0.29
C CYS A 275 28.38 14.76 -1.03
N LEU A 276 27.25 14.60 -0.35
CA LEU A 276 25.94 15.03 -0.84
C LEU A 276 25.31 15.98 0.17
N ARG A 277 24.74 17.09 -0.29
CA ARG A 277 23.81 17.89 0.51
C ARG A 277 22.39 17.40 0.24
N VAL A 278 21.67 17.03 1.29
CA VAL A 278 20.32 16.47 1.20
C VAL A 278 19.35 17.32 2.00
N VAL A 279 18.17 17.57 1.43
CA VAL A 279 17.04 18.22 2.10
C VAL A 279 15.84 17.27 2.02
N PHE A 280 15.19 17.03 3.15
CA PHE A 280 14.01 16.20 3.27
C PHE A 280 12.71 17.02 3.23
N ILE A 281 11.56 16.37 2.99
CA ILE A 281 10.25 17.05 2.89
C ILE A 281 9.89 17.79 4.19
N ASP A 282 10.28 17.27 5.34
CA ASP A 282 10.04 17.89 6.64
C ASP A 282 11.02 19.04 6.98
N GLY A 283 11.95 19.35 6.06
CA GLY A 283 12.95 20.40 6.21
C GLY A 283 14.26 19.95 6.88
N VAL A 284 14.35 18.71 7.37
CA VAL A 284 15.62 18.16 7.85
C VAL A 284 16.65 18.27 6.72
N THR A 285 17.84 18.76 7.04
CA THR A 285 18.89 19.05 6.06
C THR A 285 20.23 18.64 6.63
N GLY A 286 21.06 18.00 5.81
CA GLY A 286 22.38 17.58 6.24
C GLY A 286 23.30 17.16 5.10
N VAL A 287 24.45 16.62 5.50
CA VAL A 287 25.48 16.15 4.58
C VAL A 287 25.68 14.65 4.70
N VAL A 288 25.66 13.94 3.56
CA VAL A 288 26.08 12.54 3.49
C VAL A 288 27.52 12.49 3.01
N ARG A 289 28.41 11.82 3.74
CA ARG A 289 29.83 11.70 3.39
C ARG A 289 30.12 10.29 2.91
N MET A 290 30.12 10.08 1.59
CA MET A 290 30.20 8.75 1.01
C MET A 290 31.61 8.27 0.70
N SER A 291 32.63 9.11 0.90
CA SER A 291 34.03 8.78 0.57
C SER A 291 34.48 7.46 1.19
N ARG A 292 34.15 7.20 2.47
CA ARG A 292 34.50 5.95 3.14
C ARG A 292 33.85 4.72 2.48
N LEU A 293 32.55 4.79 2.20
CA LEU A 293 31.81 3.73 1.53
C LEU A 293 32.34 3.48 0.10
N ILE A 294 32.50 4.53 -0.70
CA ILE A 294 32.87 4.46 -2.12
C ILE A 294 34.31 3.96 -2.29
N GLN A 295 35.22 4.37 -1.41
CA GLN A 295 36.63 3.96 -1.47
C GLN A 295 36.88 2.59 -0.83
N SER A 296 35.91 2.02 -0.13
CA SER A 296 36.04 0.70 0.49
C SER A 296 36.19 -0.42 -0.57
N ASP A 297 37.00 -1.44 -0.26
CA ASP A 297 37.09 -2.67 -1.05
C ASP A 297 35.76 -3.45 -1.07
N ARG A 298 34.84 -3.13 -0.15
CA ARG A 298 33.50 -3.71 -0.04
C ARG A 298 32.39 -2.78 -0.54
N ALA A 299 32.72 -1.78 -1.36
CA ALA A 299 31.75 -0.81 -1.88
C ALA A 299 30.61 -1.45 -2.69
N GLY A 300 30.79 -2.67 -3.22
CA GLY A 300 29.75 -3.39 -3.95
C GLY A 300 29.20 -2.57 -5.11
N VAL A 301 27.88 -2.38 -5.16
CA VAL A 301 27.21 -1.58 -6.20
C VAL A 301 27.69 -0.12 -6.23
N PHE A 302 28.15 0.43 -5.10
CA PHE A 302 28.67 1.80 -5.00
C PHE A 302 30.08 1.96 -5.58
N ALA A 303 30.81 0.88 -5.90
CA ALA A 303 32.17 0.97 -6.44
C ALA A 303 32.23 1.78 -7.76
N GLY A 304 31.15 1.74 -8.54
CA GLY A 304 31.03 2.53 -9.76
C GLY A 304 30.99 4.05 -9.53
N LEU A 305 30.60 4.50 -8.33
CA LEU A 305 30.57 5.91 -7.96
C LEU A 305 31.96 6.49 -7.64
N ARG A 306 33.03 5.70 -7.76
CA ARG A 306 34.42 6.21 -7.76
C ARG A 306 34.70 7.08 -8.98
N ASP A 307 33.92 6.94 -10.05
CA ASP A 307 33.92 7.91 -11.14
C ASP A 307 33.17 9.18 -10.68
N PRO A 308 33.84 10.33 -10.55
CA PRO A 308 33.20 11.57 -10.13
C PRO A 308 32.05 12.00 -11.03
N ALA A 309 32.12 11.71 -12.34
CA ALA A 309 31.03 12.04 -13.26
C ALA A 309 29.78 11.22 -12.95
N ARG A 310 29.96 9.94 -12.63
CA ARG A 310 28.86 9.07 -12.21
C ARG A 310 28.32 9.45 -10.84
N PHE A 311 29.17 9.84 -9.88
CA PHE A 311 28.72 10.34 -8.58
C PHE A 311 27.92 11.64 -8.71
N ALA A 312 28.31 12.53 -9.61
CA ALA A 312 27.63 13.79 -9.85
C ALA A 312 26.25 13.62 -10.51
N ASP A 313 25.98 12.50 -11.18
CA ASP A 313 24.68 12.15 -11.76
C ASP A 313 23.65 11.65 -10.73
N VAL A 314 23.73 12.21 -9.52
CA VAL A 314 22.82 11.94 -8.40
C VAL A 314 21.49 12.66 -8.64
N ARG A 315 20.38 11.99 -8.32
CA ARG A 315 19.02 12.55 -8.44
C ARG A 315 18.11 12.04 -7.34
N VAL A 316 16.96 12.69 -7.20
CA VAL A 316 15.87 12.18 -6.36
C VAL A 316 14.97 11.30 -7.21
N GLU A 317 14.80 10.03 -6.83
CA GLU A 317 13.92 9.09 -7.51
C GLU A 317 13.01 8.44 -6.46
N LEU A 318 11.69 8.61 -6.61
CA LEU A 318 10.67 8.11 -5.66
C LEU A 318 10.92 8.51 -4.19
N GLY A 319 11.58 9.66 -3.95
CA GLY A 319 11.90 10.17 -2.62
C GLY A 319 13.19 9.58 -2.00
N ALA A 320 13.98 8.85 -2.77
CA ALA A 320 15.31 8.37 -2.39
C ALA A 320 16.41 9.09 -3.18
N VAL A 321 17.62 9.13 -2.61
CA VAL A 321 18.82 9.52 -3.34
C VAL A 321 19.24 8.36 -4.23
N SER A 322 19.36 8.60 -5.54
CA SER A 322 19.58 7.55 -6.53
C SER A 322 20.56 7.97 -7.63
N TRP A 323 21.18 6.98 -8.27
CA TRP A 323 22.05 7.11 -9.45
C TRP A 323 21.60 6.18 -10.57
N PRO A 324 22.11 6.34 -11.81
CA PRO A 324 21.82 5.38 -12.88
C PRO A 324 22.30 3.97 -12.55
N GLY A 325 21.53 2.98 -13.01
CA GLY A 325 21.80 1.56 -12.77
C GLY A 325 21.24 1.03 -11.45
N GLY A 326 20.25 1.73 -10.86
CA GLY A 326 19.52 1.25 -9.69
C GLY A 326 20.30 1.29 -8.37
N ILE A 327 21.28 2.19 -8.26
CA ILE A 327 21.98 2.45 -7.01
C ILE A 327 21.20 3.50 -6.25
N ASP A 328 20.86 3.23 -4.99
CA ASP A 328 20.14 4.16 -4.12
C ASP A 328 20.67 4.13 -2.68
N LEU A 329 20.32 5.16 -1.91
CA LEU A 329 20.50 5.21 -0.46
C LEU A 329 19.15 5.11 0.23
N ALA A 330 19.09 4.28 1.28
CA ALA A 330 17.94 4.14 2.15
C ALA A 330 17.59 5.49 2.80
N PRO A 331 16.47 6.13 2.44
CA PRO A 331 16.17 7.49 2.85
C PRO A 331 15.79 7.61 4.32
N ASP A 332 15.25 6.55 4.92
CA ASP A 332 14.95 6.46 6.36
C ASP A 332 16.22 6.45 7.22
N ALA A 333 17.16 5.54 6.94
CA ALA A 333 18.44 5.49 7.66
C ALA A 333 19.25 6.78 7.52
N MET A 334 19.20 7.39 6.34
CA MET A 334 19.82 8.68 6.07
C MET A 334 19.16 9.82 6.85
N HIS A 335 17.82 9.85 6.89
CA HIS A 335 17.06 10.86 7.64
C HIS A 335 17.32 10.76 9.13
N ASP A 336 17.21 9.56 9.72
CA ASP A 336 17.42 9.34 11.15
C ASP A 336 18.83 9.78 11.59
N ALA A 337 19.85 9.45 10.80
CA ALA A 337 21.22 9.88 11.05
C ALA A 337 21.37 11.40 10.98
N ILE A 338 20.87 12.03 9.91
CA ILE A 338 20.98 13.48 9.72
C ILE A 338 20.18 14.25 10.78
N ALA A 339 18.99 13.79 11.15
CA ALA A 339 18.19 14.41 12.21
C ALA A 339 18.91 14.39 13.56
N SER A 340 19.73 13.36 13.82
CA SER A 340 20.52 13.20 15.05
C SER A 340 21.82 14.01 15.06
N SER A 341 22.60 13.96 13.97
CA SER A 341 23.97 14.51 13.94
C SER A 341 24.22 15.62 12.91
N GLY A 342 23.25 15.94 12.06
CA GLY A 342 23.42 16.86 10.92
C GLY A 342 24.20 16.27 9.74
N GLU A 343 24.79 15.08 9.91
CA GLU A 343 25.50 14.35 8.87
C GLU A 343 25.31 12.83 8.97
N TRP A 344 25.53 12.14 7.86
CA TRP A 344 25.56 10.67 7.77
C TRP A 344 26.85 10.20 7.10
N VAL A 345 27.54 9.24 7.71
CA VAL A 345 28.81 8.68 7.21
C VAL A 345 28.66 7.15 7.05
N PRO A 346 28.14 6.68 5.92
CA PRO A 346 27.93 5.25 5.65
C PRO A 346 29.21 4.45 5.41
#